data_AF-A0A5J4STJ6-F1
#
_entry.id   AF-A0A5J4STJ6-F1
#
_cell.length_a   1.000
_cell.length_b   1.000
_cell.length_c   1.000
_cell.angle_alpha   90.00
_cell.angle_beta   90.00
_cell.angle_gamma   90.00
#
_symmetry.space_group_name_H-M   'P 1'
#
loop_
_entity.id
_entity.type
_entity.pdbx_description
1 polymer ?
#
loop_
_entity_poly.entity_id
_entity_poly.type
_entity_poly.pdbx_seq_one_letter_code
_entity_poly.pdbx_strand_id
1 'polypeptide(L)'
;MALTLQQIKSIVTYSDGRQATEKYRDMWFFSYLCNGINFADMLRLKYANIRNGEICFLRAKTSRTSKVKKDIFAMLTPEMQSIIDKWGNQSRKPEDYIFGYLTGKETPLEEKTIIQSVIKLCNKRLKKIGTALGIEGVSTYTARHSYATVLKRSGANIAYILCSGINYIIKRLKFES
;
A
#
# COMPACT_ATOMS: atom_id res chain seq x y z
N MET A 1 8.75 0.93 -14.64
CA MET A 1 9.12 2.33 -14.35
C MET A 1 9.05 2.54 -12.84
N ALA A 2 9.98 3.30 -12.27
CA ALA A 2 9.97 3.71 -10.86
C ALA A 2 9.70 5.21 -10.78
N LEU A 3 8.82 5.60 -9.85
CA LEU A 3 8.47 6.99 -9.60
C LEU A 3 9.53 7.66 -8.73
N THR A 4 9.74 8.95 -8.93
CA THR A 4 10.58 9.78 -8.06
C THR A 4 9.86 10.09 -6.75
N LEU A 5 10.59 10.49 -5.71
CA LEU A 5 10.00 10.90 -4.43
C LEU A 5 9.02 12.08 -4.59
N GLN A 6 9.33 13.02 -5.50
CA GLN A 6 8.44 14.14 -5.80
C GLN A 6 7.13 13.66 -6.44
N GLN A 7 7.20 12.72 -7.39
CA GLN A 7 6.00 12.12 -8.00
C GLN A 7 5.16 11.36 -6.98
N ILE A 8 5.79 10.58 -6.10
CA ILE A 8 5.11 9.87 -5.01
C ILE A 8 4.39 10.88 -4.10
N LYS A 9 5.08 11.96 -3.70
CA LYS A 9 4.50 13.03 -2.88
C LYS A 9 3.27 13.63 -3.56
N SER A 10 3.37 14.03 -4.82
CA SER A 10 2.25 14.60 -5.58
C SER A 10 1.06 13.65 -5.68
N ILE A 11 1.30 12.35 -5.88
CA ILE A 11 0.24 11.33 -5.92
C ILE A 11 -0.45 11.20 -4.56
N VAL A 12 0.31 11.15 -3.47
CA VAL A 12 -0.23 10.97 -2.10
C VAL A 12 -1.01 12.20 -1.62
N THR A 13 -0.64 13.40 -2.06
CA THR A 13 -1.35 14.64 -1.70
C THR A 13 -2.50 14.98 -2.65
N TYR A 14 -2.61 14.33 -3.80
CA TYR A 14 -3.65 14.63 -4.79
C TYR A 14 -5.05 14.31 -4.27
N SER A 15 -5.98 15.26 -4.39
CA SER A 15 -7.42 15.04 -4.17
C SER A 15 -8.24 15.70 -5.28
N ASP A 16 -9.27 15.00 -5.74
CA ASP A 16 -10.30 15.51 -6.66
C ASP A 16 -11.66 15.67 -5.94
N GLY A 17 -11.64 15.68 -4.60
CA GLY A 17 -12.84 15.73 -3.74
C GLY A 17 -13.65 14.43 -3.71
N ARG A 18 -13.24 13.38 -4.43
CA ARG A 18 -13.97 12.10 -4.46
C ARG A 18 -13.38 11.11 -3.46
N GLN A 19 -14.22 10.64 -2.54
CA GLN A 19 -13.85 9.62 -1.56
C GLN A 19 -13.22 8.36 -2.20
N ALA A 20 -13.72 7.94 -3.37
CA ALA A 20 -13.13 6.81 -4.09
C ALA A 20 -11.68 7.06 -4.52
N THR A 21 -11.35 8.27 -4.97
CA THR A 21 -9.98 8.62 -5.38
C THR A 21 -9.05 8.57 -4.18
N GLU A 22 -9.45 9.17 -3.05
CA GLU A 22 -8.69 9.09 -1.79
C GLU A 22 -8.50 7.65 -1.33
N LYS A 23 -9.56 6.85 -1.34
CA LYS A 23 -9.51 5.44 -0.93
C LYS A 23 -8.44 4.66 -1.69
N TYR A 24 -8.47 4.71 -3.02
CA TYR A 24 -7.53 3.92 -3.82
C TYR A 24 -6.11 4.50 -3.82
N ARG A 25 -5.96 5.83 -3.67
CA ARG A 25 -4.67 6.48 -3.43
C ARG A 25 -4.05 6.03 -2.11
N ASP A 26 -4.83 6.04 -1.04
CA ASP A 26 -4.40 5.64 0.31
C ASP A 26 -4.05 4.14 0.35
N MET A 27 -4.84 3.29 -0.30
CA MET A 27 -4.50 1.86 -0.48
C MET A 27 -3.20 1.66 -1.28
N TRP A 28 -2.98 2.48 -2.31
CA TRP A 28 -1.73 2.45 -3.07
C TRP A 28 -0.53 2.87 -2.22
N PHE A 29 -0.71 3.89 -1.38
CA PHE A 29 0.32 4.35 -0.47
C PHE A 29 0.62 3.33 0.63
N PHE A 30 -0.40 2.67 1.18
CA PHE A 30 -0.22 1.55 2.10
C PHE A 30 0.63 0.44 1.49
N SER A 31 0.35 0.07 0.24
CA SER A 31 1.15 -0.93 -0.48
C SER A 31 2.62 -0.51 -0.60
N TYR A 32 2.88 0.78 -0.85
CA TYR A 32 4.23 1.34 -0.88
C TYR A 32 4.91 1.28 0.50
N LEU A 33 4.24 1.72 1.56
CA LEU A 33 4.77 1.74 2.94
C LEU A 33 5.05 0.33 3.48
N CYS A 34 4.19 -0.64 3.15
CA CYS A 34 4.32 -2.04 3.56
C CYS A 34 5.31 -2.80 2.67
N ASN A 35 6.52 -2.25 2.48
CA ASN A 35 7.62 -2.82 1.70
C ASN A 35 7.27 -3.18 0.25
N GLY A 36 6.38 -2.41 -0.39
CA GLY A 36 5.92 -2.72 -1.76
C GLY A 36 5.14 -4.02 -1.84
N ILE A 37 4.35 -4.37 -0.81
CA ILE A 37 3.48 -5.54 -0.78
C ILE A 37 2.61 -5.59 -2.04
N ASN A 38 2.38 -6.80 -2.57
CA ASN A 38 1.46 -6.96 -3.69
C ASN A 38 0.04 -6.60 -3.24
N PHE A 39 -0.71 -5.85 -4.05
CA PHE A 39 -2.12 -5.55 -3.78
C PHE A 39 -2.94 -6.79 -3.43
N ALA A 40 -2.68 -7.91 -4.09
CA ALA A 40 -3.38 -9.16 -3.81
C ALA A 40 -3.06 -9.71 -2.40
N ASP A 41 -1.82 -9.57 -1.93
CA ASP A 41 -1.41 -9.99 -0.58
C ASP A 41 -1.94 -9.00 0.46
N MET A 42 -1.91 -7.70 0.15
CA MET A 42 -2.45 -6.62 0.97
C MET A 42 -3.94 -6.80 1.26
N LEU A 43 -4.74 -7.19 0.26
CA LEU A 43 -6.17 -7.45 0.42
C LEU A 43 -6.45 -8.70 1.27
N ARG A 44 -5.45 -9.59 1.43
CA ARG A 44 -5.53 -10.80 2.26
C ARG A 44 -5.00 -10.60 3.68
N LEU A 45 -4.47 -9.43 4.00
CA LEU A 45 -4.02 -9.15 5.36
C LEU A 45 -5.21 -9.15 6.31
N LYS A 46 -5.04 -9.85 7.43
CA LYS A 46 -5.96 -9.86 8.57
C LYS A 46 -5.41 -9.04 9.72
N TYR A 47 -6.27 -8.65 10.66
CA TYR A 47 -5.79 -7.99 11.88
C TYR A 47 -4.84 -8.87 12.71
N ALA A 48 -4.98 -10.20 12.68
CA ALA A 48 -4.05 -11.15 13.30
C ALA A 48 -2.61 -11.10 12.73
N ASN A 49 -2.43 -10.50 11.55
CA ASN A 49 -1.11 -10.26 10.97
C ASN A 49 -0.39 -9.07 11.60
N ILE A 50 -1.09 -8.20 12.33
CA ILE A 50 -0.50 -7.09 13.05
C ILE A 50 -0.09 -7.57 14.45
N ARG A 51 1.21 -7.57 14.74
CA ARG A 51 1.78 -8.04 16.01
C ARG A 51 2.88 -7.08 16.44
N ASN A 52 2.82 -6.60 17.68
CA ASN A 52 3.86 -5.75 18.29
C ASN A 52 4.25 -4.51 17.44
N GLY A 53 3.30 -3.91 16.72
CA GLY A 53 3.58 -2.76 15.84
C GLY A 53 4.22 -3.14 14.50
N GLU A 54 4.15 -4.40 14.10
CA GLU A 54 4.63 -4.90 12.81
C GLU A 54 3.53 -5.69 12.08
N ILE A 55 3.53 -5.62 10.76
CA ILE A 55 2.73 -6.50 9.90
C ILE A 55 3.60 -7.67 9.47
N CYS A 56 3.18 -8.87 9.89
CA CYS A 56 3.85 -10.13 9.58
C CYS A 56 2.98 -10.94 8.61
N PHE A 57 3.49 -11.19 7.41
CA PHE A 57 2.78 -12.00 6.42
C PHE A 57 3.71 -12.88 5.59
N LEU A 58 3.17 -14.00 5.14
CA LEU A 58 3.83 -14.90 4.21
C LEU A 58 3.65 -14.40 2.78
N ARG A 59 4.76 -14.18 2.07
CA ARG A 59 4.69 -13.82 0.66
C ARG A 59 4.30 -15.03 -0.19
N ALA A 60 3.21 -14.94 -0.95
CA ALA A 60 2.71 -16.05 -1.78
C ALA A 60 3.38 -16.22 -3.17
N LYS A 61 4.51 -15.55 -3.47
CA LYS A 61 5.33 -15.81 -4.69
C LYS A 61 6.51 -16.72 -4.32
N THR A 62 6.74 -17.93 -4.85
CA THR A 62 6.26 -18.59 -6.07
C THR A 62 6.37 -20.11 -5.84
N SER A 63 5.27 -20.85 -6.00
CA SER A 63 5.21 -22.32 -5.99
C SER A 63 6.01 -23.00 -7.12
N ARG A 64 6.73 -22.24 -7.94
CA ARG A 64 7.51 -22.73 -9.08
C ARG A 64 9.02 -22.54 -9.02
N THR A 65 9.60 -21.86 -8.03
CA THR A 65 11.08 -21.70 -8.02
C THR A 65 11.76 -21.37 -6.69
N SER A 66 11.06 -21.31 -5.55
CA SER A 66 11.75 -21.14 -4.26
C SER A 66 10.98 -21.81 -3.14
N LYS A 67 11.50 -22.95 -2.65
CA LYS A 67 10.97 -23.74 -1.52
C LYS A 67 11.00 -23.01 -0.16
N VAL A 68 11.43 -21.74 -0.12
CA VAL A 68 11.59 -20.99 1.14
C VAL A 68 10.43 -20.00 1.27
N LYS A 69 9.43 -20.35 2.08
CA LYS A 69 8.48 -19.39 2.63
C LYS A 69 9.29 -18.42 3.50
N LYS A 70 9.40 -17.16 3.09
CA LYS A 70 10.02 -16.11 3.90
C LYS A 70 8.91 -15.26 4.49
N ASP A 71 8.92 -15.13 5.81
CA ASP A 71 8.12 -14.12 6.50
C ASP A 71 8.62 -12.73 6.06
N ILE A 72 7.68 -11.88 5.68
CA ILE A 72 7.94 -10.46 5.48
C ILE A 72 7.43 -9.75 6.71
N PHE A 73 8.33 -8.96 7.29
CA PHE A 73 8.05 -8.03 8.38
C PHE A 73 8.04 -6.62 7.80
N ALA A 74 6.97 -5.87 8.05
CA ALA A 74 6.89 -4.45 7.75
C ALA A 74 6.49 -3.70 9.01
N MET A 75 7.26 -2.69 9.40
CA MET A 75 6.93 -1.84 10.54
C MET A 75 5.62 -1.10 10.25
N LEU A 76 4.67 -1.16 11.19
CA LEU A 76 3.41 -0.46 11.09
C LEU A 76 3.63 1.01 11.43
N THR A 77 3.74 1.86 10.41
CA THR A 77 3.92 3.30 10.62
C THR A 77 2.60 3.99 11.02
N PRO A 78 2.65 5.18 11.65
CA PRO A 78 1.45 5.95 11.98
C PRO A 78 0.55 6.23 10.76
N GLU A 79 1.14 6.43 9.58
CA GLU A 79 0.40 6.65 8.34
C GLU A 79 -0.31 5.38 7.87
N MET A 80 0.34 4.22 7.99
CA MET A 80 -0.30 2.94 7.71
C MET A 80 -1.48 2.72 8.66
N GLN A 81 -1.31 3.02 9.94
CA GLN A 81 -2.38 2.92 10.93
C GLN A 81 -3.53 3.87 10.60
N SER A 82 -3.25 5.12 10.23
CA SER A 82 -4.28 6.09 9.82
C SER A 82 -5.07 5.62 8.58
N ILE A 83 -4.41 4.97 7.62
CA ILE A 83 -5.07 4.36 6.46
C ILE A 83 -5.98 3.21 6.87
N ILE A 84 -5.52 2.36 7.80
CA ILE A 84 -6.33 1.27 8.38
C ILE A 84 -7.52 1.84 9.13
N ASP A 85 -7.33 2.90 9.91
CA ASP A 85 -8.43 3.50 10.68
C ASP A 85 -9.47 4.15 9.76
N LYS A 86 -9.05 4.75 8.64
CA LYS A 86 -9.94 5.43 7.68
C LYS A 86 -10.69 4.46 6.77
N TRP A 87 -10.04 3.39 6.31
CA TRP A 87 -10.58 2.50 5.26
C TRP A 87 -10.75 1.04 5.67
N GLY A 88 -10.31 0.69 6.87
CA GLY A 88 -10.34 -0.66 7.38
C GLY A 88 -11.72 -1.09 7.88
N ASN A 89 -11.85 -2.39 8.12
CA ASN A 89 -13.05 -3.00 8.65
C ASN A 89 -13.24 -2.62 10.14
N GLN A 90 -14.47 -2.23 10.51
CA GLN A 90 -14.83 -1.75 11.84
C GLN A 90 -14.79 -2.83 12.93
N SER A 91 -15.09 -4.09 12.58
CA SER A 91 -15.13 -5.21 13.54
C SER A 91 -13.77 -5.46 14.18
N ARG A 92 -12.67 -5.18 13.46
CA ARG A 92 -11.26 -5.30 13.92
C ARG A 92 -10.92 -6.63 14.61
N LYS A 93 -11.71 -7.69 14.37
CA LYS A 93 -11.42 -9.01 14.95
C LYS A 93 -10.17 -9.58 14.30
N PRO A 94 -9.37 -10.37 15.03
CA PRO A 94 -8.14 -10.95 14.49
C PRO A 94 -8.34 -11.68 13.16
N GLU A 95 -9.48 -12.35 12.99
CA GLU A 95 -9.80 -13.12 11.78
C GLU A 95 -10.29 -12.29 10.60
N ASP A 96 -10.66 -11.04 10.83
CA ASP A 96 -11.20 -10.15 9.81
C ASP A 96 -10.07 -9.61 8.92
N TYR A 97 -10.36 -9.50 7.63
CA TYR A 97 -9.48 -8.83 6.69
C TYR A 97 -9.45 -7.32 6.96
N ILE A 98 -8.25 -6.73 6.94
CA ILE A 98 -8.01 -5.33 7.28
C ILE A 98 -8.91 -4.41 6.45
N PHE A 99 -8.95 -4.58 5.13
CA PHE A 99 -9.71 -3.70 4.22
C PHE A 99 -11.15 -4.17 3.91
N GLY A 100 -11.60 -5.27 4.52
CA GLY A 100 -12.99 -5.75 4.42
C GLY A 100 -13.49 -6.13 3.02
N TYR A 101 -12.60 -6.34 2.05
CA TYR A 101 -12.98 -6.80 0.70
C TYR A 101 -13.24 -8.29 0.61
N LEU A 102 -12.69 -9.05 1.56
CA LEU A 102 -12.84 -10.50 1.66
C LEU A 102 -13.48 -10.81 3.02
N THR A 103 -14.26 -11.88 3.07
CA THR A 103 -14.93 -12.39 4.27
C THR A 103 -14.35 -13.73 4.72
N GLY A 104 -13.57 -14.40 3.86
CA GLY A 104 -12.99 -15.72 4.10
C GLY A 104 -13.95 -16.86 3.81
N LYS A 105 -15.16 -16.55 3.32
CA LYS A 105 -16.18 -17.52 2.90
C LYS A 105 -16.22 -17.72 1.39
N GLU A 106 -15.45 -16.93 0.65
CA GLU A 106 -15.39 -16.98 -0.79
C GLU A 106 -14.69 -18.25 -1.29
N THR A 107 -15.16 -18.78 -2.41
CA THR A 107 -14.42 -19.79 -3.16
C THR A 107 -13.11 -19.19 -3.71
N PRO A 108 -12.10 -20.02 -4.03
CA PRO A 108 -10.85 -19.52 -4.62
C PRO A 108 -11.04 -18.71 -5.91
N LEU A 109 -12.09 -19.00 -6.69
CA LEU A 109 -12.41 -18.29 -7.92
C LEU A 109 -13.03 -16.90 -7.63
N GLU A 110 -13.95 -16.83 -6.67
CA GLU A 110 -14.57 -15.58 -6.23
C GLU A 110 -13.54 -14.65 -5.60
N GLU A 111 -12.70 -15.16 -4.71
CA GLU A 111 -11.63 -14.40 -4.06
C GLU A 111 -10.71 -13.76 -5.12
N LYS A 112 -10.28 -14.55 -6.12
CA LYS A 112 -9.47 -14.06 -7.24
C LYS A 112 -10.20 -12.97 -8.04
N THR A 113 -11.49 -13.13 -8.27
CA THR A 113 -12.32 -12.18 -9.03
C THR A 113 -12.48 -10.85 -8.28
N ILE A 114 -12.71 -10.90 -6.97
CA ILE A 114 -12.81 -9.73 -6.10
C ILE A 114 -11.49 -8.96 -6.13
N ILE A 115 -10.37 -9.66 -5.90
CA ILE A 115 -9.04 -9.05 -5.91
C ILE A 115 -8.75 -8.38 -7.26
N GLN A 116 -9.01 -9.06 -8.37
CA GLN A 116 -8.81 -8.48 -9.71
C GLN A 116 -9.69 -7.25 -9.94
N SER A 117 -10.93 -7.26 -9.46
CA SER A 117 -11.85 -6.13 -9.56
C SER A 117 -11.34 -4.92 -8.77
N VAL A 118 -10.87 -5.13 -7.55
CA VAL A 118 -10.28 -4.06 -6.72
C VAL A 118 -9.02 -3.49 -7.36
N ILE A 119 -8.14 -4.34 -7.91
CA ILE A 119 -6.94 -3.91 -8.63
C ILE A 119 -7.31 -3.08 -9.87
N LYS A 120 -8.30 -3.52 -10.66
CA LYS A 120 -8.79 -2.77 -11.84
C LYS A 120 -9.33 -1.40 -11.44
N LEU A 121 -10.13 -1.32 -10.38
CA LEU A 121 -10.67 -0.06 -9.86
C LEU A 121 -9.56 0.88 -9.38
N CYS A 122 -8.59 0.35 -8.64
CA CYS A 122 -7.41 1.09 -8.19
C CYS A 122 -6.62 1.65 -9.37
N ASN A 123 -6.25 0.81 -10.35
CA ASN A 123 -5.53 1.24 -11.54
C ASN A 123 -6.31 2.28 -12.37
N LYS A 124 -7.65 2.16 -12.46
CA LYS A 124 -8.49 3.17 -13.14
C LYS A 124 -8.38 4.54 -12.46
N ARG A 125 -8.31 4.57 -11.12
CA ARG A 125 -8.18 5.81 -10.35
C ARG A 125 -6.76 6.36 -10.41
N LEU A 126 -5.76 5.50 -10.25
CA LEU A 126 -4.35 5.88 -10.40
C LEU A 126 -4.06 6.45 -11.78
N LYS A 127 -4.67 5.92 -12.85
CA LYS A 127 -4.57 6.50 -14.19
C LYS A 127 -5.12 7.92 -14.25
N LYS A 128 -6.26 8.19 -13.60
CA LYS A 128 -6.82 9.55 -13.52
C LYS A 128 -5.90 10.50 -12.77
N ILE A 129 -5.35 10.06 -11.62
CA ILE A 129 -4.38 10.84 -10.84
C ILE A 129 -3.14 11.12 -11.69
N GLY A 130 -2.59 10.10 -12.35
CA GLY A 130 -1.45 10.23 -13.24
C GLY A 130 -1.71 11.23 -14.36
N THR A 131 -2.83 11.14 -15.07
CA THR A 131 -3.22 12.11 -16.10
C THR A 131 -3.34 13.53 -15.54
N ALA A 132 -3.95 13.71 -14.37
CA ALA A 132 -4.09 15.02 -13.74
C ALA A 132 -2.74 15.64 -13.31
N LEU A 133 -1.75 14.80 -12.99
CA LEU A 133 -0.41 15.22 -12.56
C LEU A 133 0.63 15.22 -13.69
N GLY A 134 0.25 14.84 -14.92
CA GLY A 134 1.20 14.64 -16.03
C GLY A 134 2.18 13.49 -15.82
N ILE A 135 1.82 12.49 -15.01
CA ILE A 135 2.64 11.31 -14.71
C ILE A 135 2.10 10.11 -15.48
N GLU A 136 2.89 9.57 -16.40
CA GLU A 136 2.52 8.38 -17.16
C GLU A 136 2.79 7.08 -16.39
N GLY A 137 1.99 6.06 -16.68
CA GLY A 137 2.24 4.69 -16.22
C GLY A 137 1.93 4.41 -14.74
N VAL A 138 1.30 5.33 -14.01
CA VAL A 138 0.93 5.12 -12.59
C VAL A 138 -0.01 3.93 -12.43
N SER A 139 0.41 2.96 -11.64
CA SER A 139 -0.33 1.73 -11.39
C SER A 139 0.05 1.11 -10.05
N THR A 140 -0.71 0.10 -9.62
CA THR A 140 -0.35 -0.74 -8.45
C THR A 140 1.05 -1.36 -8.56
N TYR A 141 1.56 -1.59 -9.77
CA TYR A 141 2.91 -2.11 -10.00
C TYR A 141 4.01 -1.05 -9.80
N THR A 142 3.70 0.23 -10.07
CA THR A 142 4.66 1.33 -9.85
C THR A 142 5.02 1.53 -8.39
N ALA A 143 4.09 1.32 -7.43
CA ALA A 143 4.40 1.38 -6.00
C ALA A 143 5.58 0.46 -5.65
N ARG A 144 5.45 -0.82 -6.04
CA ARG A 144 6.47 -1.85 -5.80
C ARG A 144 7.82 -1.53 -6.43
N HIS A 145 7.82 -1.10 -7.70
CA HIS A 145 9.05 -0.75 -8.40
C HIS A 145 9.73 0.49 -7.82
N SER A 146 8.94 1.48 -7.42
CA SER A 146 9.44 2.70 -6.79
C SER A 146 10.05 2.37 -5.43
N TYR A 147 9.37 1.57 -4.61
CA TYR A 147 9.90 1.11 -3.32
C TYR A 147 11.26 0.41 -3.49
N ALA A 148 11.36 -0.60 -4.37
CA ALA A 148 12.60 -1.33 -4.60
C ALA A 148 13.73 -0.44 -5.13
N THR A 149 13.41 0.55 -5.97
CA THR A 149 14.39 1.48 -6.55
C THR A 149 14.87 2.51 -5.53
N VAL A 150 13.96 3.07 -4.74
CA VAL A 150 14.32 3.99 -3.65
C VAL A 150 15.16 3.25 -2.62
N LEU A 151 14.80 2.00 -2.26
CA LEU A 151 15.57 1.18 -1.31
C LEU A 151 16.99 0.91 -1.80
N LYS A 152 17.13 0.52 -3.07
CA LYS A 152 18.44 0.27 -3.69
C LYS A 152 19.32 1.54 -3.74
N ARG A 153 18.72 2.73 -3.85
CA ARG A 153 19.44 4.01 -3.95
C ARG A 153 19.73 4.66 -2.60
N SER A 154 18.98 4.34 -1.55
CA SER A 154 19.10 5.03 -0.26
C SER A 154 20.07 4.37 0.72
N GLY A 155 20.53 3.14 0.47
CA GLY A 155 21.54 2.44 1.30
C GLY A 155 21.15 2.21 2.77
N ALA A 156 20.04 2.79 3.21
CA ALA A 156 19.54 2.84 4.56
C ALA A 156 18.07 2.41 4.58
N ASN A 157 17.70 1.76 5.68
CA ASN A 157 16.37 1.25 5.97
C ASN A 157 15.33 2.37 5.85
N ILE A 158 14.59 2.41 4.74
CA ILE A 158 13.61 3.46 4.44
C ILE A 158 12.52 3.54 5.50
N ALA A 159 12.27 2.49 6.30
CA ALA A 159 11.39 2.60 7.46
C ALA A 159 11.85 3.74 8.40
N TYR A 160 13.16 3.97 8.52
CA TYR A 160 13.74 5.08 9.28
C TYR A 160 13.59 6.44 8.58
N ILE A 161 13.72 6.49 7.24
CA ILE A 161 13.55 7.72 6.44
C ILE A 161 12.07 8.08 6.28
N LEU A 162 11.13 7.14 6.31
CA LEU A 162 9.70 7.43 6.27
C LEU A 162 9.15 7.70 7.68
N CYS A 163 9.61 7.02 8.73
CA CYS A 163 9.18 7.33 10.10
C CYS A 163 9.71 8.69 10.58
N SER A 164 10.97 9.04 10.26
CA SER A 164 11.57 10.35 10.59
C SER A 164 11.27 11.41 9.52
N GLY A 165 11.23 11.00 8.25
CA GLY A 165 11.08 11.90 7.10
C GLY A 165 9.65 12.12 6.64
N ILE A 166 8.65 11.30 6.97
CA ILE A 166 7.24 11.71 6.79
C ILE A 166 6.91 12.82 7.79
N ASN A 167 7.38 12.74 9.03
CA ASN A 167 7.30 13.87 9.96
C ASN A 167 8.08 15.09 9.43
N TYR A 168 9.27 14.93 8.86
CA TYR A 168 10.01 16.04 8.23
C TYR A 168 9.31 16.60 6.98
N ILE A 169 8.73 15.75 6.12
CA ILE A 169 8.03 16.13 4.89
C ILE A 169 6.68 16.77 5.21
N ILE A 170 5.95 16.29 6.22
CA ILE A 170 4.70 16.90 6.71
C ILE A 170 4.98 18.22 7.44
N LYS A 171 6.03 18.28 8.26
CA LYS A 171 6.44 19.52 8.96
C LYS A 171 6.95 20.57 7.95
N ARG A 172 7.66 20.17 6.90
CA ARG A 172 8.09 21.07 5.82
C ARG A 172 6.96 21.44 4.84
N LEU A 173 5.88 20.66 4.78
CA LEU A 173 4.67 20.98 4.02
C LEU A 173 3.68 21.90 4.75
N LYS A 174 3.76 21.99 6.10
CA LYS A 174 2.89 22.85 6.91
C LYS A 174 3.49 24.21 7.29
N PHE A 175 4.77 24.45 6.99
CA PHE A 175 5.50 25.66 7.41
C PHE A 175 6.08 26.49 6.25
N GLU A 176 5.62 26.29 5.02
CA GLU A 176 5.87 27.21 3.89
C GLU A 176 4.54 27.89 3.47
N SER A 177 3.98 28.65 4.41
CA SER A 177 2.94 29.67 4.17
C SER A 177 3.29 30.92 4.94
#